data_AF-A0A948UIC2-F1
#
_entry.id   AF-A0A948UIC2-F1
#
_cell.length_a   1.000
_cell.length_b   1.000
_cell.length_c   1.000
_cell.angle_alpha   90.00
_cell.angle_beta   90.00
_cell.angle_gamma   90.00
#
_symmetry.space_group_name_H-M   'P 1'
#
loop_
_entity.id
_entity.type
_entity.pdbx_description
1 polymer ?
#
loop_
_entity_poly.entity_id
_entity_poly.type
_entity_poly.pdbx_seq_one_letter_code
_entity_poly.pdbx_strand_id
1 'polypeptide(L)'
;MTKPHEPDYILLAIVFLLTAFGLAMVASASLVKGQDNFGDIYYYAKHQFLYGVLPGLFLFFFAQKVYYKHWKKLVLPLLILAVLALMLV
;
A
#
# COMPACT_ATOMS: atom_id res chain seq x y z
N MET A 1 -30.08 4.66 -14.79
CA MET A 1 -28.65 4.99 -14.99
C MET A 1 -28.13 5.55 -13.67
N THR A 2 -27.40 4.76 -12.88
CA THR A 2 -26.87 5.20 -11.59
C THR A 2 -25.70 6.16 -11.83
N LYS A 3 -25.75 7.36 -11.23
CA LYS A 3 -24.70 8.38 -11.32
C LYS A 3 -23.34 7.77 -10.96
N PRO A 4 -22.24 8.15 -11.66
CA PRO A 4 -20.90 7.77 -11.22
C PRO A 4 -20.69 8.29 -9.80
N HIS A 5 -20.26 7.41 -8.91
CA HIS A 5 -19.95 7.78 -7.54
C HIS A 5 -18.69 8.65 -7.58
N GLU A 6 -18.77 9.86 -7.03
CA GLU A 6 -17.61 10.73 -6.91
C GLU A 6 -16.63 10.14 -5.88
N PRO A 7 -15.30 10.32 -6.07
CA PRO A 7 -14.33 9.90 -5.09
C PRO A 7 -14.58 10.58 -3.74
N ASP A 8 -14.50 9.82 -2.65
CA ASP A 8 -14.52 10.37 -1.30
C ASP A 8 -13.16 11.01 -0.98
N TYR A 9 -13.08 12.32 -1.16
CA TYR A 9 -11.85 13.09 -0.93
C TYR A 9 -11.43 13.14 0.54
N ILE A 10 -12.37 12.99 1.49
CA ILE A 10 -12.05 12.96 2.92
C ILE A 10 -11.33 11.64 3.23
N LEU A 11 -11.88 10.53 2.76
CA LEU A 11 -11.25 9.22 2.92
C LEU A 11 -9.86 9.20 2.27
N LEU A 12 -9.75 9.73 1.06
CA LEU A 12 -8.48 9.82 0.35
C LEU A 12 -7.44 10.63 1.16
N ALA A 13 -7.83 11.81 1.68
CA ALA A 13 -6.94 12.61 2.51
C ALA A 13 -6.49 11.87 3.78
N ILE A 14 -7.40 11.16 4.46
CA ILE A 14 -7.08 10.36 5.64
C ILE A 14 -6.07 9.26 5.31
N VAL A 15 -6.27 8.54 4.20
CA VAL A 15 -5.34 7.46 3.77
C VAL A 15 -3.94 8.01 3.52
N PHE A 16 -3.81 9.14 2.82
CA PHE A 16 -2.51 9.78 2.58
C PHE A 16 -1.87 10.26 3.89
N LEU A 17 -2.65 10.85 4.80
CA LEU A 17 -2.15 11.32 6.09
C LEU A 17 -1.64 10.15 6.95
N LEU A 18 -2.42 9.07 7.05
CA LEU A 18 -2.00 7.86 7.78
C LEU A 18 -0.77 7.21 7.17
N THR A 19 -0.65 7.20 5.84
CA THR A 19 0.52 6.63 5.14
C THR A 19 1.78 7.46 5.43
N ALA A 20 1.68 8.79 5.34
CA ALA A 20 2.79 9.69 5.66
C ALA A 20 3.20 9.60 7.15
N PHE A 21 2.21 9.54 8.05
CA PHE A 21 2.44 9.36 9.47
C PHE A 21 3.14 8.02 9.77
N GLY A 22 2.69 6.93 9.16
CA GLY A 22 3.34 5.62 9.27
C GLY A 22 4.79 5.63 8.80
N LEU A 23 5.09 6.34 7.71
CA LEU A 23 6.46 6.50 7.22
C LEU A 23 7.34 7.28 8.20
N ALA A 24 6.81 8.35 8.79
CA ALA A 24 7.49 9.11 9.84
C ALA A 24 7.76 8.26 11.09
N MET A 25 6.81 7.42 11.49
CA MET A 25 6.98 6.48 12.60
C MET A 25 8.10 5.47 12.34
N VAL A 26 8.16 4.88 11.15
CA VAL A 26 9.26 3.98 10.75
C VAL A 26 10.59 4.72 10.77
N ALA A 27 10.62 5.94 10.24
CA ALA A 27 11.83 6.78 10.24
C ALA A 27 12.32 7.08 11.66
N SER A 28 11.43 7.27 12.64
CA SER A 28 11.82 7.54 14.03
C SER A 28 12.19 6.26 14.80
N ALA A 29 11.41 5.18 14.67
CA ALA A 29 11.58 3.97 15.48
C ALA A 29 12.77 3.10 15.04
N SER A 30 13.25 3.29 13.81
CA SER A 30 14.24 2.39 13.19
C SER A 30 15.63 3.00 13.06
N LEU A 31 15.89 4.21 13.60
CA LEU A 31 17.16 4.92 13.42
C LEU A 31 18.36 4.11 13.91
N VAL A 32 18.31 3.63 15.16
CA VAL A 32 19.38 2.87 15.79
C VAL A 32 19.62 1.55 15.04
N LYS A 33 18.54 0.84 14.72
CA LYS A 33 18.62 -0.41 13.96
C LYS A 33 19.16 -0.22 12.54
N GLY A 34 18.80 0.89 11.88
CA GLY A 34 19.29 1.23 10.54
C GLY A 34 20.78 1.49 10.55
N GLN A 35 21.26 2.24 11.55
CA GLN A 35 22.68 2.50 11.75
C GLN A 35 23.46 1.21 12.05
N ASP A 36 22.99 0.39 12.98
CA ASP A 36 23.71 -0.80 13.45
C ASP A 36 23.80 -1.89 12.37
N ASN A 37 22.74 -2.10 11.58
CA ASN A 37 22.69 -3.19 10.60
C ASN A 37 23.14 -2.77 9.20
N PHE A 38 22.98 -1.50 8.82
CA PHE A 38 23.17 -1.05 7.44
C PHE A 38 24.06 0.21 7.31
N GLY A 39 24.50 0.80 8.43
CA GLY A 39 25.28 2.05 8.42
C GLY A 39 24.49 3.27 7.91
N ASP A 40 23.17 3.14 7.75
CA ASP A 40 22.27 4.18 7.27
C ASP A 40 21.04 4.24 8.19
N ILE A 41 20.98 5.29 9.03
CA ILE A 41 19.86 5.58 9.94
C ILE A 41 18.49 5.60 9.24
N TYR A 42 18.42 5.95 7.95
CA TYR A 42 17.16 6.03 7.21
C TYR A 42 16.89 4.81 6.34
N TYR A 43 17.68 3.75 6.45
CA TYR A 43 17.55 2.55 5.61
C TYR A 43 16.12 2.02 5.58
N TYR A 44 15.52 1.77 6.75
CA TYR A 44 14.16 1.24 6.85
C TYR A 44 13.08 2.20 6.31
N ALA A 45 13.26 3.51 6.50
CA ALA A 45 12.33 4.50 5.95
C ALA A 45 12.41 4.54 4.41
N LYS A 46 13.61 4.53 3.85
CA LYS A 46 13.84 4.44 2.40
C LYS A 46 13.29 3.13 1.84
N HIS A 47 13.51 2.01 2.54
CA HIS A 47 12.99 0.71 2.15
C HIS A 47 11.45 0.70 2.14
N GLN A 48 10.80 1.18 3.19
CA GLN A 48 9.34 1.30 3.25
C GLN A 48 8.79 2.22 2.16
N PHE A 49 9.49 3.30 1.84
CA PHE A 49 9.10 4.20 0.76
C PHE A 49 9.22 3.52 -0.62
N LEU A 50 10.36 2.91 -0.92
CA LEU A 50 10.66 2.32 -2.22
C LEU A 50 9.86 1.04 -2.50
N TYR A 51 9.72 0.17 -1.50
CA TYR A 51 9.07 -1.15 -1.65
C TYR A 51 7.64 -1.20 -1.14
N GLY A 52 7.19 -0.20 -0.39
CA GLY A 52 5.81 -0.09 0.10
C GLY A 52 5.04 1.03 -0.58
N VAL A 53 5.43 2.28 -0.33
CA VAL A 53 4.67 3.48 -0.77
C VAL A 53 4.67 3.63 -2.29
N LEU A 54 5.82 3.54 -2.94
CA LEU A 54 5.96 3.69 -4.39
C LEU A 54 5.12 2.67 -5.19
N PRO A 55 5.26 1.35 -4.98
CA PRO A 55 4.43 0.38 -5.65
C PRO A 55 2.96 0.48 -5.24
N GLY A 56 2.67 0.84 -3.97
CA GLY A 56 1.30 1.09 -3.51
C GLY A 56 0.61 2.22 -4.27
N LEU A 57 1.29 3.36 -4.48
CA LEU A 57 0.77 4.49 -5.26
C LEU A 57 0.58 4.13 -6.72
N PHE A 58 1.53 3.39 -7.30
CA PHE A 58 1.43 2.88 -8.66
C PHE A 58 0.17 2.01 -8.79
N LEU A 59 0.02 0.98 -7.95
CA LEU A 59 -1.14 0.08 -7.98
C LEU A 59 -2.45 0.81 -7.72
N PHE A 60 -2.49 1.75 -6.76
CA PHE A 60 -3.65 2.58 -6.49
C PHE A 60 -4.10 3.36 -7.73
N PHE A 61 -3.15 3.97 -8.45
CA PHE A 61 -3.45 4.77 -9.64
C PHE A 61 -4.02 3.96 -10.80
N PHE A 62 -3.58 2.70 -10.98
CA PHE A 62 -4.18 1.80 -11.97
C PHE A 62 -5.51 1.24 -11.48
N ALA A 63 -5.58 0.84 -10.22
CA ALA A 63 -6.77 0.19 -9.66
C ALA A 63 -8.01 1.10 -9.69
N GLN A 64 -7.85 2.40 -9.41
CA GLN A 64 -8.94 3.38 -9.49
C GLN A 64 -9.52 3.52 -10.92
N LYS A 65 -8.73 3.23 -11.96
CA LYS A 65 -9.17 3.33 -13.37
C LYS A 65 -9.92 2.08 -13.83
N VAL A 66 -9.81 0.96 -13.11
CA VAL A 66 -10.46 -0.31 -13.48
C VAL A 66 -11.89 -0.32 -12.98
N TYR A 67 -12.84 -0.46 -13.91
CA TYR A 67 -14.26 -0.50 -13.58
C TYR A 67 -14.60 -1.64 -12.62
N TYR A 68 -15.34 -1.35 -11.54
CA TYR A 68 -15.61 -2.24 -10.40
C TYR A 68 -16.14 -3.64 -10.78
N LYS A 69 -16.86 -3.79 -11.90
CA LYS A 69 -17.36 -5.11 -12.35
C LYS A 69 -16.24 -6.06 -12.78
N HIS A 70 -15.08 -5.56 -13.20
CA HIS A 70 -13.93 -6.40 -13.52
C HIS A 70 -13.37 -7.04 -12.24
N TRP A 71 -13.25 -6.25 -11.16
CA TRP A 71 -12.87 -6.76 -9.84
C TRP A 71 -13.82 -7.86 -9.36
N LYS A 72 -15.13 -7.72 -9.61
CA LYS A 72 -16.13 -8.75 -9.25
C LYS A 72 -15.88 -10.11 -9.95
N LYS A 73 -15.39 -10.12 -11.20
CA LYS A 73 -15.06 -11.36 -11.92
C LYS A 73 -13.78 -12.02 -11.40
N LEU A 74 -12.88 -11.24 -10.82
CA LEU A 74 -11.59 -11.70 -10.31
C LEU A 74 -11.65 -12.18 -8.86
N VAL A 75 -12.80 -12.08 -8.18
CA VAL A 75 -12.95 -12.48 -6.77
C VAL A 75 -12.56 -13.95 -6.55
N LEU A 76 -13.09 -14.88 -7.34
CA LEU A 76 -12.81 -16.31 -7.15
C LEU A 76 -11.34 -16.66 -7.46
N PRO A 77 -10.73 -16.22 -8.59
CA PRO A 77 -9.31 -16.41 -8.82
C PRO A 77 -8.40 -15.82 -7.74
N LEU A 78 -8.67 -14.59 -7.29
CA LEU A 78 -7.89 -13.91 -6.24
C LEU A 78 -8.00 -14.65 -4.90
N LEU A 79 -9.17 -15.19 -4.57
CA LEU A 79 -9.39 -15.95 -3.36
C LEU A 79 -8.62 -17.28 -3.39
N ILE A 80 -8.67 -18.02 -4.51
CA ILE A 80 -7.89 -19.25 -4.67
C ILE A 80 -6.39 -18.94 -4.56
N LEU A 81 -5.92 -17.91 -5.25
CA LEU A 81 -4.53 -17.47 -5.18
C LEU A 81 -4.11 -17.14 -3.73
N ALA A 82 -4.96 -16.44 -2.97
CA ALA A 82 -4.67 -16.10 -1.58
C ALA A 82 -4.56 -17.35 -0.69
N VAL A 83 -5.47 -18.33 -0.87
CA VAL A 83 -5.41 -19.60 -0.13
C VAL A 83 -4.16 -20.40 -0.48
N LEU A 84 -3.80 -20.49 -1.77
CA LEU A 84 -2.57 -21.16 -2.21
C LEU A 84 -1.32 -20.46 -1.64
N ALA A 85 -1.28 -19.13 -1.65
CA ALA A 85 -0.17 -18.38 -1.09
C ALA A 85 -0.02 -18.59 0.42
N LEU A 86 -1.14 -18.68 1.16
CA LEU A 86 -1.12 -19.01 2.58
C LEU A 86 -0.63 -20.42 2.87
N MET A 87 -0.86 -21.40 1.99
CA MET A 87 -0.32 -22.76 2.16
C MET A 87 1.17 -22.87 1.82
N LEU A 88 1.72 -21.92 1.07
CA LEU A 88 3.13 -21.92 0.65
C LEU A 88 4.07 -21.27 1.67
N VAL A 89 3.54 -20.40 2.54
CA VAL A 89 4.22 -19.88 3.74
C VAL A 89 4.30 -20.96 4.81
#